data_AF-A0A075LNW6-F1
#
_entry.id   AF-A0A075LNW6-F1
#
_cell.length_a   1.000
_cell.length_b   1.000
_cell.length_c   1.000
_cell.angle_alpha   90.00
_cell.angle_beta   90.00
_cell.angle_gamma   90.00
#
_symmetry.space_group_name_H-M   'P 1'
#
loop_
_entity.id
_entity.type
_entity.pdbx_description
1 polymer ?
#
loop_
_entity_poly.entity_id
_entity_poly.type
_entity_poly.pdbx_seq_one_letter_code
_entity_poly.pdbx_strand_id
1 'polypeptide(L)' 'MLLKIFRQKKLLTQYEVAETLRISVRQYQRIESGRSFPSEFGLGKLEDLFKVPHRVLFAKSVDEIPDFLSDFLP' A
#
# COMPACT_ATOMS: atom_id res chain seq x y z
N MET A 1 6.21 -6.45 1.36
CA MET A 1 5.62 -5.25 1.96
C MET A 1 4.18 -5.54 2.29
N LEU A 2 3.67 -4.96 3.38
CA LEU A 2 2.30 -5.20 3.84
C LEU A 2 1.24 -4.68 2.87
N LEU A 3 1.56 -3.70 2.01
CA LEU A 3 0.68 -3.21 0.94
C LEU A 3 0.03 -4.34 0.12
N LYS A 4 0.79 -5.40 -0.20
CA LYS A 4 0.25 -6.57 -0.93
C LYS A 4 -0.84 -7.28 -0.13
N ILE A 5 -0.65 -7.41 1.18
CA ILE A 5 -1.60 -8.09 2.09
C ILE A 5 -2.89 -7.28 2.16
N PHE A 6 -2.80 -5.95 2.35
CA PHE A 6 -3.98 -5.07 2.35
C PHE A 6 -4.76 -5.13 1.03
N ARG A 7 -4.05 -5.11 -0.11
CA ARG A 7 -4.68 -5.29 -1.42
C ARG A 7 -5.46 -6.60 -1.51
N GLN A 8 -4.85 -7.71 -1.10
CA GLN A 8 -5.49 -9.03 -1.11
C GLN A 8 -6.69 -9.11 -0.16
N LYS A 9 -6.62 -8.50 1.03
CA LYS A 9 -7.74 -8.43 1.98
C LYS A 9 -8.94 -7.65 1.44
N LYS A 10 -8.71 -6.64 0.59
CA LYS A 10 -9.76 -5.90 -0.13
C LYS A 10 -10.24 -6.62 -1.41
N LEU A 11 -9.71 -7.79 -1.74
CA LEU A 11 -9.99 -8.55 -2.97
C LEU A 11 -9.70 -7.76 -4.26
N LEU A 12 -8.72 -6.85 -4.21
CA LEU A 12 -8.35 -6.01 -5.36
C LEU A 12 -7.22 -6.65 -6.17
N THR A 13 -7.31 -6.52 -7.49
CA THR A 13 -6.23 -6.81 -8.43
C THR A 13 -5.19 -5.69 -8.43
N GLN A 14 -3.98 -6.00 -8.94
CA GLN A 14 -2.96 -4.96 -9.15
C GLN A 14 -3.40 -3.90 -10.18
N TYR A 15 -4.26 -4.28 -11.12
CA TYR A 15 -4.82 -3.39 -12.12
C TYR A 15 -5.77 -2.37 -11.51
N GLU A 16 -6.73 -2.79 -10.68
CA GLU A 16 -7.70 -1.88 -10.04
C GLU A 16 -7.03 -0.83 -9.14
N VAL A 17 -5.98 -1.22 -8.41
CA VAL A 17 -5.22 -0.26 -7.60
C VAL A 17 -4.43 0.71 -8.49
N ALA A 18 -3.82 0.22 -9.58
CA ALA A 18 -3.10 1.06 -10.53
C ALA A 18 -4.02 2.09 -11.21
N GLU A 19 -5.23 1.68 -11.63
CA GLU A 19 -6.26 2.55 -12.18
C GLU A 19 -6.68 3.63 -11.17
N THR A 20 -6.89 3.26 -9.90
CA THR A 20 -7.22 4.20 -8.82
C THR A 20 -6.14 5.27 -8.63
N LEU A 21 -4.88 4.87 -8.77
CA LEU A 21 -3.71 5.73 -8.64
C LEU A 21 -3.39 6.50 -9.93
N ARG A 22 -4.06 6.19 -11.04
CA ARG A 22 -3.77 6.70 -12.39
C ARG A 22 -2.31 6.46 -12.80
N ILE A 23 -1.80 5.27 -12.50
CA ILE A 23 -0.44 4.82 -12.86
C ILE A 23 -0.50 3.52 -13.65
N SER A 24 0.60 3.17 -14.31
CA SER A 24 0.68 1.86 -14.96
C SER A 24 0.72 0.71 -13.95
N VAL A 25 0.18 -0.46 -14.33
CA VAL A 25 0.27 -1.69 -13.52
C VAL A 25 1.73 -2.03 -13.20
N ARG A 26 2.65 -1.83 -14.16
CA ARG A 26 4.10 -2.03 -13.96
C ARG A 26 4.66 -1.14 -12.86
N GLN A 27 4.24 0.13 -12.81
CA GLN A 27 4.64 1.04 -11.75
C GLN A 27 4.09 0.57 -10.40
N TYR A 28 2.82 0.18 -10.34
CA TYR A 28 2.23 -0.36 -9.11
C TYR A 28 2.94 -1.64 -8.63
N GLN A 29 3.31 -2.57 -9.53
CA GLN A 29 4.10 -3.75 -9.19
C GLN A 29 5.47 -3.41 -8.58
N ARG A 30 6.13 -2.36 -9.08
CA ARG A 30 7.38 -1.87 -8.49
C ARG A 30 7.16 -1.27 -7.11
N ILE A 31 6.03 -0.58 -6.89
CA ILE A 31 5.64 -0.06 -5.59
C ILE A 31 5.36 -1.21 -4.60
N GLU A 32 4.52 -2.17 -4.97
CA GLU A 32 4.17 -3.33 -4.13
C GLU A 32 5.39 -4.19 -3.77
N SER A 33 6.41 -4.23 -4.65
CA SER A 33 7.68 -4.91 -4.41
C SER A 33 8.75 -4.06 -3.71
N GLY A 34 8.47 -2.79 -3.38
CA GLY A 34 9.40 -1.89 -2.70
C GLY A 34 10.55 -1.37 -3.56
N ARG A 35 10.45 -1.52 -4.89
CA ARG A 35 11.44 -1.03 -5.87
C ARG A 35 11.19 0.41 -6.33
N SER A 36 10.10 1.01 -5.90
CA SER A 36 9.75 2.42 -6.14
C SER A 36 8.74 2.90 -5.10
N PHE A 37 8.60 4.20 -4.96
CA PHE A 37 7.58 4.82 -4.11
C PHE A 37 6.57 5.60 -4.96
N PRO A 38 5.31 5.70 -4.50
CA PRO A 38 4.32 6.56 -5.14
C PRO A 38 4.70 8.04 -4.98
N SER A 39 4.09 8.91 -5.78
CA SER A 39 4.06 10.35 -5.51
C SER A 39 3.22 10.65 -4.25
N GLU A 40 3.31 11.87 -3.74
CA GLU A 40 2.46 12.34 -2.63
C GLU A 40 0.96 12.13 -2.90
N PHE A 41 0.50 12.44 -4.12
CA PHE A 41 -0.87 12.16 -4.55
C PHE A 41 -1.21 10.66 -4.47
N GLY A 42 -0.31 9.80 -4.97
CA GLY A 42 -0.53 8.36 -4.95
C GLY A 42 -0.51 7.79 -3.52
N LEU A 43 0.30 8.38 -2.65
CA LEU A 43 0.39 8.02 -1.24
C LEU A 43 -0.92 8.33 -0.52
N GLY A 44 -1.46 9.54 -0.68
CA GLY A 44 -2.78 9.90 -0.13
C GLY A 44 -3.90 9.01 -0.67
N LYS A 45 -3.89 8.67 -1.96
CA LYS A 45 -4.86 7.73 -2.56
C LYS A 45 -4.77 6.33 -1.98
N LEU A 46 -3.57 5.84 -1.68
CA LEU A 46 -3.38 4.55 -1.03
C LEU A 46 -3.90 4.55 0.41
N GLU A 47 -3.62 5.61 1.17
CA GLU A 47 -4.16 5.77 2.52
C GLU A 47 -5.68 5.84 2.50
N ASP A 48 -6.26 6.57 1.56
CA ASP A 48 -7.71 6.66 1.39
C ASP A 48 -8.36 5.33 1.03
N LEU A 49 -7.72 4.55 0.14
CA LEU A 49 -8.22 3.27 -0.35
C LEU A 49 -8.20 2.21 0.75
N PHE A 50 -7.11 2.15 1.52
CA PHE A 50 -6.90 1.12 2.53
C PHE A 50 -7.35 1.54 3.93
N LYS A 51 -7.56 2.85 4.17
CA LYS A 51 -7.82 3.45 5.50
C LYS A 51 -6.73 3.11 6.51
N VAL A 52 -5.49 3.09 6.02
CA VAL A 52 -4.29 2.67 6.75
C VAL A 52 -3.17 3.67 6.45
N PRO A 53 -2.42 4.14 7.47
CA PRO A 53 -1.28 5.03 7.26
C PRO A 53 -0.23 4.42 6.34
N HIS A 54 0.38 5.25 5.49
CA HIS A 54 1.41 4.81 4.55
C HIS A 54 2.58 4.11 5.27
N ARG A 55 2.95 4.56 6.49
CA ARG A 55 3.98 3.91 7.30
C ARG A 55 3.72 2.40 7.51
N VAL A 56 2.45 2.01 7.68
CA VAL A 56 2.04 0.62 7.84
C VAL A 56 1.97 -0.08 6.48
N LEU A 57 1.38 0.57 5.46
CA LEU A 57 1.33 0.02 4.10
C LEU A 57 2.72 -0.34 3.57
N PHE A 58 3.70 0.53 3.81
CA PHE A 58 5.06 0.39 3.30
C PHE A 58 6.04 -0.35 4.24
N ALA A 59 5.57 -0.92 5.34
CA ALA A 59 6.39 -1.80 6.19
C ALA A 59 6.71 -3.12 5.47
N LYS A 60 7.88 -3.71 5.75
CA LYS A 60 8.25 -5.03 5.21
C LYS A 60 7.59 -6.16 5.99
N SER A 61 7.55 -6.03 7.32
CA SER A 61 6.87 -6.93 8.25
C SER A 61 6.13 -6.14 9.33
N VAL A 62 5.33 -6.86 10.13
CA VAL A 62 4.61 -6.29 11.28
C VAL A 62 5.59 -5.79 12.35
N ASP A 63 6.76 -6.42 12.49
CA ASP A 63 7.76 -6.08 13.51
C ASP A 63 8.41 -4.70 13.30
N GLU A 64 8.32 -4.13 12.09
CA GLU A 64 8.81 -2.79 11.78
C GLU A 64 7.81 -1.68 12.19
N ILE A 65 6.60 -2.06 12.63
CA ILE A 65 5.52 -1.13 12.94
C ILE A 65 5.54 -0.79 14.42
N PRO A 66 5.64 0.51 14.79
CA PRO A 66 5.55 0.92 16.18
C PRO A 66 4.20 0.53 16.82
N ASP A 67 4.23 0.18 18.11
CA ASP A 67 3.04 -0.28 18.86
C ASP A 67 1.84 0.67 18.78
N PHE A 68 2.08 1.98 18.70
CA PHE A 68 1.00 2.99 18.59
C PHE A 68 0.27 2.98 17.23
N LEU A 69 0.71 2.16 16.26
CA LEU A 69 0.03 1.90 14.99
C LEU A 69 -0.52 0.46 14.90
N SER A 70 -0.56 -0.28 16.02
CA SER A 70 -1.02 -1.66 16.08
C SER A 70 -2.48 -1.83 15.60
N ASP A 71 -3.33 -0.82 15.77
CA ASP A 71 -4.72 -0.81 15.28
C ASP A 71 -4.84 -0.92 13.76
N PHE A 72 -3.76 -0.65 13.03
CA PHE A 72 -3.72 -0.66 11.56
C PHE A 72 -3.04 -1.89 10.99
N LEU A 73 -2.68 -2.88 11.81
CA LEU A 73 -2.07 -4.11 11.32
C LEU A 73 -3.05 -4.91 10.46
N PRO A 74 -2.57 -5.59 9.39
CA PRO A 74 -3.44 -6.29 8.48
C PRO A 74 -4.18 -7.44 9.15
#